data_AF-A0A966W2A6-F1
#
_entry.id   AF-A0A966W2A6-F1
#
_cell.length_a   1.000
_cell.length_b   1.000
_cell.length_c   1.000
_cell.angle_alpha   90.00
_cell.angle_beta   90.00
_cell.angle_gamma   90.00
#
_symmetry.space_group_name_H-M   'P 1'
#
loop_
_entity.id
_entity.type
_entity.pdbx_description
1 polymer ?
#
loop_
_entity_poly.entity_id
_entity_poly.type
_entity_poly.pdbx_seq_one_letter_code
_entity_poly.pdbx_strand_id
1 'polypeptide(L)'
;MQLPMDLGVSGLSSGFDWRSLVDQITSVERAPEQRMRTEQGTISQRQNAYANIQTQMASLQTQVTALKDPALFTSRTVSTSDATVGTATADPGAPLGQFAFTFQQLATAAALQGTANSGRPLSSTSNVSGVTLASAGFASSVSAG
;
A
#
# COMPACT_ATOMS: atom_id res chain seq x y z
N MET A 1 -60.64 22.94 -38.68
CA MET A 1 -59.31 22.42 -38.31
C MET A 1 -59.12 21.09 -39.04
N GLN A 2 -58.09 21.05 -39.87
CA GLN A 2 -57.35 19.93 -40.46
C GLN A 2 -58.08 18.81 -41.25
N LEU A 3 -57.77 18.83 -42.55
CA LEU A 3 -58.14 17.89 -43.62
C LEU A 3 -57.43 16.51 -43.48
N PRO A 4 -57.96 15.49 -44.17
CA PRO A 4 -57.74 14.06 -43.90
C PRO A 4 -56.43 13.54 -44.53
N MET A 5 -55.79 12.58 -43.88
CA MET A 5 -54.74 11.75 -44.48
C MET A 5 -55.37 10.52 -45.13
N ASP A 6 -55.99 10.73 -46.30
CA ASP A 6 -56.24 9.64 -47.26
C ASP A 6 -55.03 9.51 -48.18
N LEU A 7 -54.01 8.78 -47.72
CA LEU A 7 -52.83 8.38 -48.49
C LEU A 7 -52.81 6.86 -48.74
N GLY A 8 -53.94 6.17 -48.52
CA GLY A 8 -54.03 4.71 -48.59
C GLY A 8 -54.46 4.15 -49.95
N VAL A 9 -55.04 4.97 -50.84
CA VAL A 9 -55.84 4.46 -51.98
C VAL A 9 -55.41 4.95 -53.37
N SER A 10 -54.32 5.73 -53.50
CA SER A 10 -53.85 6.19 -54.83
C SER A 10 -52.72 5.34 -55.46
N GLY A 11 -52.20 4.33 -54.74
CA GLY A 11 -51.00 3.57 -55.14
C GLY A 11 -51.20 2.12 -55.58
N LEU A 12 -52.38 1.53 -55.33
CA LEU A 12 -52.59 0.08 -55.52
C LEU A 12 -52.84 -0.34 -56.98
N SER A 13 -53.06 0.58 -57.91
CA SER A 13 -53.30 0.28 -59.34
C SER A 13 -52.12 0.60 -60.29
N SER A 14 -51.07 1.27 -59.81
CA SER A 14 -49.99 1.80 -60.67
C SER A 14 -48.75 0.89 -60.77
N GLY A 15 -48.70 -0.22 -60.03
CA GLY A 15 -47.49 -1.07 -59.95
C GLY A 15 -46.28 -0.35 -59.32
N PHE A 16 -46.51 0.78 -58.65
CA PHE A 16 -45.49 1.61 -58.06
C PHE A 16 -45.27 1.22 -56.59
N ASP A 17 -44.12 0.62 -56.29
CA ASP A 17 -43.76 0.17 -54.95
C ASP A 17 -43.31 1.35 -54.07
N TRP A 18 -44.28 2.06 -53.52
CA TRP A 18 -44.05 3.21 -52.64
C TRP A 18 -43.27 2.84 -51.37
N ARG A 19 -43.40 1.59 -50.89
CA ARG A 19 -42.64 1.11 -49.73
C ARG A 19 -41.16 1.06 -50.06
N SER A 20 -40.81 0.50 -51.22
CA SER A 20 -39.43 0.50 -51.70
C SER A 20 -38.85 1.91 -51.86
N LEU A 21 -39.65 2.89 -52.30
CA LEU A 21 -39.19 4.29 -52.42
C LEU A 21 -38.91 4.91 -51.04
N VAL A 22 -39.82 4.72 -50.08
CA VAL A 22 -39.67 5.23 -48.71
C VAL A 22 -38.48 4.57 -48.02
N ASP A 23 -38.28 3.27 -48.21
CA ASP A 23 -37.11 2.56 -47.69
C ASP A 23 -35.80 3.09 -48.30
N GLN A 24 -35.79 3.38 -49.62
CA GLN A 24 -34.63 3.98 -50.27
C GLN A 24 -34.31 5.38 -49.73
N ILE A 25 -35.31 6.26 -49.58
CA ILE A 25 -35.11 7.61 -49.01
C ILE A 25 -34.60 7.52 -47.56
N THR A 26 -35.23 6.68 -46.74
CA THR A 26 -34.81 6.46 -45.35
C THR A 26 -33.39 5.90 -45.25
N SER A 27 -33.00 5.02 -46.18
CA SER A 27 -31.64 4.46 -46.23
C SER A 27 -30.58 5.53 -46.55
N VAL A 28 -30.90 6.47 -47.45
CA VAL A 28 -30.03 7.60 -47.81
C VAL A 28 -29.91 8.57 -46.64
N GLU A 29 -31.00 8.86 -45.95
CA GLU A 29 -31.02 9.72 -44.76
C GLU A 29 -30.17 9.13 -43.61
N ARG A 30 -30.11 7.79 -43.49
CA ARG A 30 -29.30 7.07 -42.48
C ARG A 30 -27.83 6.88 -42.87
N ALA A 31 -27.48 7.05 -44.15
CA ALA A 31 -26.10 6.91 -44.62
C ALA A 31 -25.07 7.76 -43.83
N PRO A 32 -25.31 9.06 -43.55
CA PRO A 32 -24.37 9.86 -42.74
C PRO A 32 -24.22 9.34 -41.30
N GLU A 33 -25.30 8.86 -40.68
CA GLU A 33 -25.24 8.28 -39.33
C GLU A 33 -24.36 7.02 -39.32
N GLN A 34 -24.53 6.13 -40.30
CA GLN A 34 -23.72 4.91 -40.41
C GLN A 34 -22.23 5.22 -40.65
N ARG A 35 -21.93 6.28 -41.43
CA ARG A 35 -20.55 6.76 -41.61
C ARG A 35 -19.96 7.26 -40.30
N MET A 36 -20.67 8.11 -39.56
CA MET A 36 -20.22 8.62 -38.27
C MET A 36 -20.00 7.48 -37.25
N ARG A 37 -20.88 6.48 -37.21
CA ARG A 37 -20.70 5.29 -36.34
C ARG A 37 -19.44 4.50 -36.71
N THR A 38 -19.15 4.36 -38.01
CA THR A 38 -17.95 3.68 -38.50
C THR A 38 -16.68 4.47 -38.17
N GLU A 39 -16.71 5.79 -38.32
CA GLU A 39 -15.62 6.69 -37.93
C GLU A 39 -15.36 6.64 -36.42
N GLN A 40 -16.41 6.69 -35.60
CA GLN A 40 -16.31 6.52 -34.15
C GLN A 40 -15.65 5.19 -33.79
N GLY A 41 -16.09 4.08 -34.40
CA GLY A 41 -15.48 2.77 -34.18
C GLY A 41 -13.98 2.76 -34.55
N THR A 42 -13.62 3.40 -35.65
CA THR A 42 -12.21 3.52 -36.08
C THR A 42 -11.39 4.36 -35.10
N ILE A 43 -11.93 5.48 -34.63
CA ILE A 43 -11.27 6.34 -33.63
C ILE A 43 -11.10 5.60 -32.31
N SER A 44 -12.12 4.88 -31.82
CA SER A 44 -12.02 4.08 -30.60
C SER A 44 -10.97 2.98 -30.71
N GLN A 45 -10.88 2.29 -31.86
CA GLN A 45 -9.82 1.31 -32.10
C GLN A 45 -8.42 1.94 -32.05
N ARG A 46 -8.24 3.10 -32.68
CA ARG A 46 -6.98 3.86 -32.62
C ARG A 46 -6.64 4.28 -31.19
N GLN A 47 -7.63 4.79 -30.45
CA GLN A 47 -7.46 5.19 -29.05
C GLN A 47 -7.02 4.01 -28.18
N ASN A 48 -7.64 2.83 -28.35
CA ASN A 48 -7.24 1.62 -27.64
C ASN A 48 -5.81 1.19 -28.00
N ALA A 49 -5.41 1.28 -29.28
CA ALA A 49 -4.06 0.98 -29.70
C ALA A 49 -3.03 1.93 -29.04
N TYR A 50 -3.32 3.24 -29.00
CA TYR A 50 -2.46 4.22 -28.31
C TYR A 50 -2.41 3.98 -26.80
N ALA A 51 -3.53 3.66 -26.16
CA ALA A 51 -3.58 3.33 -24.74
C ALA A 51 -2.69 2.11 -24.44
N ASN A 52 -2.76 1.06 -25.26
CA ASN A 52 -1.91 -0.12 -25.10
C ASN A 52 -0.42 0.22 -25.24
N ILE A 53 -0.04 1.03 -26.22
CA ILE A 53 1.35 1.49 -26.40
C ILE A 53 1.80 2.28 -25.17
N GLN A 54 0.96 3.19 -24.67
CA GLN A 54 1.26 3.97 -23.47
C GLN A 54 1.48 3.06 -22.26
N THR A 55 0.63 2.05 -22.05
CA THR A 55 0.81 1.07 -20.96
C THR A 55 2.12 0.30 -21.09
N GLN A 56 2.46 -0.17 -22.30
CA GLN A 56 3.71 -0.88 -22.53
C GLN A 56 4.93 0.01 -22.29
N MET A 57 4.89 1.27 -22.76
CA MET A 57 5.97 2.22 -22.55
C MET A 57 6.14 2.58 -21.07
N ALA A 58 5.03 2.75 -20.34
CA ALA A 58 5.07 2.96 -18.89
C ALA A 58 5.72 1.77 -18.16
N SER A 59 5.34 0.54 -18.53
CA SER A 59 5.97 -0.67 -17.97
C SER A 59 7.47 -0.73 -18.27
N LEU A 60 7.88 -0.44 -19.50
CA LEU A 60 9.28 -0.37 -19.89
C LEU A 60 10.03 0.70 -19.10
N GLN A 61 9.45 1.90 -18.97
CA GLN A 61 10.04 2.99 -18.19
C GLN A 61 10.26 2.57 -16.73
N THR A 62 9.29 1.91 -16.11
CA THR A 62 9.42 1.39 -14.74
C THR A 62 10.57 0.40 -14.63
N GLN A 63 10.67 -0.57 -15.55
CA GLN A 63 11.74 -1.57 -15.55
C GLN A 63 13.11 -0.93 -15.76
N VAL A 64 13.24 -0.01 -16.72
CA VAL A 64 14.50 0.71 -16.97
C VAL A 64 14.89 1.57 -15.77
N THR A 65 13.92 2.20 -15.10
CA THR A 65 14.19 2.99 -13.89
C THR A 65 14.71 2.09 -12.76
N ALA A 66 14.12 0.92 -12.56
CA ALA A 66 14.61 -0.06 -11.59
C ALA A 66 16.04 -0.51 -11.91
N LEU A 67 16.36 -0.79 -13.19
CA LEU A 67 17.71 -1.18 -13.60
C LEU A 67 18.76 -0.07 -13.47
N LYS A 68 18.34 1.19 -13.48
CA LYS A 68 19.22 2.34 -13.29
C LYS A 68 19.55 2.62 -11.83
N ASP A 69 18.95 1.89 -10.89
CA ASP A 69 19.21 2.07 -9.46
C ASP A 69 20.66 1.68 -9.12
N PRO A 70 21.50 2.63 -8.63
CA PRO A 70 22.87 2.33 -8.21
C PRO A 70 22.96 1.29 -7.09
N ALA A 71 21.90 1.13 -6.30
CA ALA A 71 21.83 0.13 -5.24
C ALA A 71 22.00 -1.29 -5.80
N LEU A 72 21.51 -1.57 -7.01
CA LEU A 72 21.68 -2.89 -7.64
C LEU A 72 23.15 -3.28 -7.83
N PHE A 73 24.02 -2.30 -8.09
CA PHE A 73 25.44 -2.53 -8.36
C PHE A 73 26.31 -2.46 -7.11
N THR A 74 25.79 -1.89 -6.03
CA THR A 74 26.53 -1.66 -4.78
C THR A 74 26.05 -2.54 -3.63
N SER A 75 24.88 -3.18 -3.76
CA SER A 75 24.31 -4.11 -2.79
C SER A 75 25.24 -5.28 -2.50
N ARG A 76 25.18 -5.77 -1.26
CA ARG A 76 26.05 -6.81 -0.72
C ARG A 76 25.21 -7.96 -0.19
N THR A 77 25.65 -9.18 -0.47
CA THR A 77 25.10 -10.39 0.14
C THR A 77 26.02 -10.85 1.26
N VAL A 78 25.44 -11.20 2.40
CA VAL A 78 26.17 -11.73 3.55
C VAL A 78 25.73 -13.16 3.79
N SER A 79 26.70 -14.03 4.05
CA SER A 79 26.45 -15.39 4.54
C SER A 79 27.15 -15.56 5.88
N THR A 80 26.46 -16.16 6.84
CA THR A 80 27.01 -16.48 8.17
C THR A 80 27.18 -17.99 8.28
N SER A 81 28.27 -18.42 8.92
CA SER A 81 28.55 -19.84 9.13
C SER A 81 27.60 -20.48 10.14
N ASP A 82 27.13 -19.71 11.13
CA ASP A 82 26.15 -20.14 12.12
C ASP A 82 25.21 -18.99 12.49
N ALA A 83 23.97 -19.06 12.01
CA ALA A 83 22.94 -18.06 12.26
C ALA A 83 22.36 -18.11 13.69
N THR A 84 22.66 -19.14 14.47
CA THR A 84 22.21 -19.24 15.88
C THR A 84 23.07 -18.39 16.81
N VAL A 85 24.33 -18.14 16.44
CA VAL A 85 25.27 -17.32 17.21
C VAL A 85 25.11 -15.84 16.88
N GLY A 86 24.77 -15.50 15.63
CA GLY A 86 24.50 -14.13 15.22
C GLY A 86 24.14 -14.00 13.75
N THR A 87 23.56 -12.86 13.41
CA THR A 87 23.27 -12.47 12.02
C THR A 87 24.11 -11.27 11.63
N ALA A 88 24.36 -11.13 10.33
CA ALA A 88 25.11 -10.01 9.78
C ALA A 88 24.41 -9.47 8.53
N THR A 89 24.39 -8.15 8.41
CA THR A 89 23.91 -7.42 7.24
C THR A 89 25.04 -6.52 6.74
N ALA A 90 25.06 -6.22 5.45
CA ALA A 90 26.06 -5.35 4.86
C ALA A 90 25.37 -4.23 4.09
N ASP A 91 25.78 -2.99 4.36
CA ASP A 91 25.33 -1.83 3.62
C ASP A 91 25.98 -1.77 2.23
N PRO A 92 25.34 -1.07 1.27
CA PRO A 92 25.93 -0.86 -0.04
C PRO A 92 27.32 -0.25 0.05
N GLY A 93 28.28 -0.82 -0.69
CA GLY A 93 29.66 -0.36 -0.67
C GLY A 93 30.53 -0.93 0.47
N ALA A 94 30.01 -1.79 1.34
CA ALA A 94 30.84 -2.50 2.31
C ALA A 94 31.97 -3.29 1.59
N PRO A 95 33.17 -3.43 2.20
CA PRO A 95 34.27 -4.19 1.61
C PRO A 95 33.90 -5.67 1.38
N LEU A 96 34.34 -6.23 0.26
CA LEU A 96 34.21 -7.65 -0.02
C LEU A 96 35.29 -8.42 0.74
N GLY A 97 34.90 -9.49 1.43
CA GLY A 97 35.85 -10.33 2.14
C GLY A 97 35.18 -11.30 3.11
N GLN A 98 36.01 -12.12 3.74
CA GLN A 98 35.60 -12.98 4.85
C GLN A 98 36.03 -12.30 6.16
N PHE A 99 35.10 -12.28 7.11
CA PHE A 99 35.34 -11.70 8.43
C PHE A 99 35.13 -12.77 9.49
N ALA A 100 36.14 -12.97 10.34
CA ALA A 100 36.09 -13.93 11.44
C ALA A 100 35.78 -13.20 12.75
N PHE A 101 34.68 -13.58 13.39
CA PHE A 101 34.25 -13.03 14.68
C PHE A 101 34.34 -14.11 15.76
N THR A 102 34.86 -13.74 16.93
CA THR A 102 34.89 -14.60 18.11
C THR A 102 34.13 -13.89 19.24
N PHE A 103 32.98 -14.44 19.61
CA PHE A 103 32.13 -13.90 20.67
C PHE A 103 32.53 -14.49 22.02
N GLN A 104 33.00 -13.66 22.94
CA GLN A 104 33.45 -14.10 24.27
C GLN A 104 32.34 -13.97 25.32
N GLN A 105 31.57 -12.87 25.27
CA GLN A 105 30.49 -12.60 26.21
C GLN A 105 29.43 -11.73 25.54
N LEU A 106 28.15 -12.01 25.81
CA LEU A 106 27.04 -11.17 25.36
C LEU A 106 26.95 -9.93 26.25
N ALA A 107 26.62 -8.80 25.64
CA ALA A 107 26.28 -7.60 26.39
C ALA A 107 25.01 -7.85 27.20
N THR A 108 25.07 -7.52 28.49
CA THR A 108 23.94 -7.60 29.42
C THR A 108 23.53 -6.20 29.86
N ALA A 109 22.23 -5.97 30.01
CA ALA A 109 21.73 -4.72 30.60
C ALA A 109 22.11 -4.65 32.09
N ALA A 110 22.47 -3.46 32.56
CA ALA A 110 22.66 -3.22 33.99
C ALA A 110 21.31 -3.17 34.70
N ALA A 111 21.17 -3.90 35.81
CA ALA A 111 20.00 -3.84 36.68
C ALA A 111 20.45 -3.46 38.10
N LEU A 112 19.82 -2.43 38.66
CA LEU A 112 20.02 -2.04 40.05
C LEU A 112 18.80 -2.52 40.86
N GLN A 113 18.96 -3.60 41.64
CA GLN A 113 17.95 -4.03 42.59
C GLN A 113 18.25 -3.39 43.96
N GLY A 114 17.32 -2.57 44.44
CA GLY A 114 17.33 -2.13 45.84
C GLY A 114 16.96 -3.28 46.77
N THR A 115 17.58 -3.36 47.95
CA THR A 115 17.18 -4.30 48.99
C THR A 115 15.85 -3.88 49.61
N ALA A 116 15.02 -4.85 50.02
CA ALA A 116 13.85 -4.54 50.84
C ALA A 116 14.28 -3.92 52.18
N ASN A 117 13.55 -2.90 52.65
CA ASN A 117 13.81 -2.17 53.90
C ASN A 117 15.12 -1.36 53.92
N SER A 118 15.34 -0.48 52.94
CA SER A 118 16.37 0.57 53.01
C SER A 118 16.15 1.58 54.16
N GLY A 119 15.05 1.46 54.91
CA GLY A 119 14.79 2.16 56.17
C GLY A 119 14.68 1.20 57.37
N ARG A 120 15.01 1.69 58.57
CA ARG A 120 14.89 0.92 59.82
C ARG A 120 13.40 0.63 60.10
N PRO A 121 13.01 -0.62 60.41
CA PRO A 121 11.61 -0.95 60.67
C PRO A 121 11.12 -0.29 61.97
N LEU A 122 9.83 0.07 62.02
CA LEU A 122 9.21 0.69 63.20
C LEU A 122 9.09 -0.29 64.39
N SER A 123 9.06 -1.60 64.11
CA SER A 123 8.96 -2.70 65.07
C SER A 123 9.92 -3.82 64.66
N SER A 124 10.41 -4.59 65.63
CA SER A 124 11.22 -5.80 65.37
C SER A 124 10.40 -6.98 64.84
N THR A 125 9.07 -6.90 64.94
CA THR A 125 8.10 -7.88 64.42
C THR A 125 7.13 -7.20 63.45
N SER A 126 6.43 -7.97 62.61
CA SER A 126 5.41 -7.45 61.68
C SER A 126 4.19 -6.82 62.37
N ASN A 127 4.10 -6.90 63.71
CA ASN A 127 3.03 -6.34 64.51
C ASN A 127 3.48 -4.98 65.09
N VAL A 128 2.73 -3.93 64.76
CA VAL A 128 2.97 -2.55 65.18
C VAL A 128 1.97 -2.07 66.25
N SER A 129 1.00 -2.90 66.64
CA SER A 129 -0.09 -2.51 67.53
C SER A 129 0.36 -2.12 68.95
N GLY A 130 1.58 -2.49 69.35
CA GLY A 130 2.19 -2.12 70.63
C GLY A 130 3.32 -1.09 70.54
N VAL A 131 3.63 -0.55 69.35
CA VAL A 131 4.73 0.41 69.18
C VAL A 131 4.29 1.81 69.61
N THR A 132 5.03 2.42 70.52
CA THR A 132 4.83 3.82 70.93
C THR A 132 5.77 4.76 70.21
N LEU A 133 5.46 6.06 70.18
CA LEU A 133 6.35 7.10 69.61
C LEU A 133 7.76 7.07 70.21
N ALA A 134 7.88 6.69 71.49
CA ALA A 134 9.15 6.57 72.20
C ALA A 134 9.94 5.30 71.84
N SER A 135 9.26 4.22 71.43
CA SER A 135 9.86 2.92 71.12
C SER A 135 9.95 2.62 69.62
N ALA A 136 9.44 3.52 68.78
CA ALA A 136 9.45 3.38 67.33
C ALA A 136 10.87 3.55 66.76
N GLY A 137 11.13 2.85 65.65
CA GLY A 137 12.42 2.81 64.95
C GLY A 137 12.92 4.13 64.32
N PHE A 138 12.55 5.30 64.83
CA PHE A 138 12.96 6.60 64.28
C PHE A 138 14.46 6.87 64.46
N ALA A 139 15.06 7.58 63.49
CA ALA A 139 16.47 7.95 63.52
C ALA A 139 16.79 9.01 64.59
N SER A 140 15.83 9.87 64.90
CA SER A 140 15.86 10.84 66.00
C SER A 140 14.77 10.51 67.01
N SER A 141 15.07 10.65 68.30
CA SER A 141 14.08 10.46 69.37
C SER A 141 13.04 11.59 69.33
N VAL A 142 11.75 11.23 69.31
CA VAL A 142 10.66 12.20 69.43
C VAL A 142 10.50 12.56 70.90
N SER A 143 10.88 13.78 71.28
CA SER A 143 10.60 14.35 72.61
C SER A 143 9.36 15.23 72.55
N ALA A 144 8.51 15.17 73.57
CA ALA A 144 7.54 16.24 73.78
C ALA A 144 8.31 17.54 74.04
N GLY A 145 7.83 18.64 73.45
CA GLY A 145 8.37 19.98 73.69
C GLY A 145 8.22 20.40 75.15
#